data_AF-A0A915DCX4-F1
#
_entry.id   AF-A0A915DCX4-F1
#
_cell.length_a   1.000
_cell.length_b   1.000
_cell.length_c   1.000
_cell.angle_alpha   90.00
_cell.angle_beta   90.00
_cell.angle_gamma   90.00
#
_symmetry.space_group_name_H-M   'P 1'
#
loop_
_entity.id
_entity.type
_entity.pdbx_description
1 polymer ?
#
loop_
_entity_poly.entity_id
_entity_poly.type
_entity_poly.pdbx_seq_one_letter_code
_entity_poly.pdbx_strand_id
1 'polypeptide(L)'
;MIQKNATREKIVETAESLCVNFADKDPAFCSGMIAQFKDSFFYVAEQSVLKPSQLCAFIFPDCGTASNPFNGGNWDIDLPPKPSNLPPKISITVPQKTFRVLQLSDLHFDFSYTPGSEADCKLPICCQTSIPLTKPNKPAGYWGTLASCDLPWWTIENMLQHINKTEKIDYIMLTGDYMSHRDWTYTRQGHLEVIANLSATMTKYFPSTPVFYTLGNHEGVPVDSFPPHFAPAIFQPEWMYRAIYSAGEKWLPPQANESAIYRGSYSLMVTQDLKLISVNTGKNVLIF
;
A
#
# COMPACT_ATOMS: atom_id res chain seq x y z
N MET A 1 12.59 2.29 -33.22
CA MET A 1 12.72 2.62 -31.78
C MET A 1 12.74 4.13 -31.54
N ILE A 2 13.55 4.92 -32.26
CA ILE A 2 13.66 6.39 -32.07
C ILE A 2 12.31 7.13 -32.20
N GLN A 3 11.50 6.88 -33.23
CA GLN A 3 10.18 7.53 -33.39
C GLN A 3 9.16 7.15 -32.31
N LYS A 4 9.18 5.90 -31.80
CA LYS A 4 8.30 5.48 -30.71
C LYS A 4 8.67 6.19 -29.40
N ASN A 5 9.97 6.36 -29.12
CA ASN A 5 10.42 7.09 -27.94
C ASN A 5 10.05 8.58 -28.03
N ALA A 6 10.27 9.22 -29.18
CA ALA A 6 9.87 10.62 -29.38
C ALA A 6 8.35 10.85 -29.22
N THR A 7 7.52 9.87 -29.61
CA THR A 7 6.06 9.96 -29.43
C THR A 7 5.66 9.83 -27.95
N ARG A 8 6.30 8.93 -27.20
CA ARG A 8 6.05 8.75 -25.76
C ARG A 8 6.46 9.97 -24.95
N GLU A 9 7.61 10.55 -25.26
CA GLU A 9 8.08 11.81 -24.65
C GLU A 9 7.06 12.93 -24.87
N LYS A 10 6.52 13.04 -26.10
CA LYS A 10 5.52 14.07 -26.37
C LYS A 10 4.21 13.89 -25.60
N ILE A 11 3.78 12.64 -25.40
CA ILE A 11 2.61 12.31 -24.57
C ILE A 11 2.86 12.71 -23.12
N VAL A 12 4.06 12.41 -22.58
CA VAL A 12 4.47 12.79 -21.22
C VAL A 12 4.47 14.32 -21.05
N GLU A 13 5.12 15.06 -21.94
CA GLU A 13 5.12 16.54 -21.91
C GLU A 13 3.70 17.12 -21.97
N THR A 14 2.84 16.53 -22.81
CA THR A 14 1.46 16.98 -22.94
C THR A 14 0.67 16.70 -21.66
N ALA A 15 0.85 15.52 -21.06
CA ALA A 15 0.21 15.17 -19.78
C ALA A 15 0.67 16.10 -18.65
N GLU A 16 1.96 16.44 -18.58
CA GLU A 16 2.50 17.40 -17.60
C GLU A 16 1.88 18.78 -17.79
N SER A 17 1.83 19.27 -19.03
CA SER A 17 1.20 20.55 -19.37
C SER A 17 -0.30 20.57 -19.02
N LEU A 18 -1.03 19.48 -19.29
CA LEU A 18 -2.44 19.37 -18.91
C LEU A 18 -2.62 19.37 -17.39
N CYS A 19 -1.76 18.64 -16.67
CA CYS A 19 -1.79 18.59 -15.21
C CYS A 19 -1.56 19.96 -14.57
N VAL A 20 -0.55 20.70 -15.05
CA VAL A 20 -0.22 22.03 -14.52
C VAL A 20 -1.27 23.07 -14.92
N ASN A 21 -1.61 23.15 -16.21
CA ASN A 21 -2.39 24.28 -16.74
C ASN A 21 -3.90 24.07 -16.68
N PHE A 22 -4.39 22.83 -16.74
CA PHE A 22 -5.83 22.54 -16.77
C PHE A 22 -6.33 21.97 -15.45
N ALA A 23 -5.56 21.09 -14.79
CA ALA A 23 -5.92 20.57 -13.48
C ALA A 23 -5.45 21.47 -12.31
N ASP A 24 -4.75 22.57 -12.61
CA ASP A 24 -4.22 23.57 -11.66
C ASP A 24 -3.47 22.90 -10.49
N LYS A 25 -2.54 22.00 -10.84
CA LYS A 25 -1.72 21.27 -9.88
C LYS A 25 -0.28 21.77 -9.86
N ASP A 26 0.37 21.56 -8.72
CA ASP A 26 1.77 21.93 -8.53
C ASP A 26 2.68 21.23 -9.57
N PRO A 27 3.64 21.95 -10.19
CA PRO A 27 4.52 21.36 -11.21
C PRO A 27 5.36 20.17 -10.71
N ALA A 28 5.85 20.22 -9.47
CA ALA A 28 6.65 19.13 -8.91
C ALA A 28 5.79 17.89 -8.65
N PHE A 29 4.54 18.09 -8.21
CA PHE A 29 3.55 17.01 -8.13
C PHE A 29 3.29 16.39 -9.50
N CYS A 30 2.97 17.20 -10.51
CA CYS A 30 2.65 16.71 -11.85
C CYS A 30 3.80 15.91 -12.47
N SER A 31 5.02 16.46 -12.45
CA SER A 31 6.18 15.78 -13.01
C SER A 31 6.52 14.51 -12.24
N GLY A 32 6.46 14.56 -10.90
CA GLY A 32 6.73 13.39 -10.06
C GLY A 32 5.75 12.24 -10.27
N MET A 33 4.44 12.53 -10.33
CA MET A 33 3.41 11.52 -10.61
C MET A 33 3.58 10.93 -12.01
N ILE A 34 3.71 11.78 -13.04
CA ILE A 34 3.82 11.31 -14.42
C ILE A 34 5.10 10.51 -14.62
N ALA A 35 6.23 10.95 -14.05
CA ALA A 35 7.50 10.23 -14.14
C ALA A 35 7.41 8.81 -13.56
N GLN A 36 6.65 8.61 -12.49
CA GLN A 36 6.48 7.31 -11.87
C GLN A 36 5.51 6.39 -12.60
N PHE A 37 4.40 6.94 -13.10
CA PHE A 37 3.37 6.13 -13.75
C PHE A 37 3.65 5.87 -15.22
N LYS A 38 4.49 6.66 -15.91
CA LYS A 38 4.64 6.60 -17.39
C LYS A 38 4.88 5.20 -17.93
N ASP A 39 5.78 4.41 -17.32
CA ASP A 39 6.17 3.12 -17.87
C ASP A 39 5.06 2.08 -17.68
N SER A 40 4.44 2.05 -16.49
CA SER A 40 3.28 1.22 -16.20
C SER A 40 2.08 1.61 -17.08
N PHE A 41 1.85 2.91 -17.26
CA PHE A 41 0.77 3.44 -18.11
C PHE A 41 0.94 2.98 -19.56
N PHE A 42 2.11 3.19 -20.16
CA PHE A 42 2.35 2.77 -21.55
C PHE A 42 2.22 1.26 -21.70
N TYR A 43 2.75 0.48 -20.76
CA TYR A 43 2.60 -0.97 -20.77
C TYR A 43 1.13 -1.41 -20.70
N VAL A 44 0.38 -0.91 -19.73
CA VAL A 44 -1.05 -1.26 -19.56
C VAL A 44 -1.86 -0.81 -20.77
N ALA A 45 -1.64 0.39 -21.29
CA ALA A 45 -2.33 0.90 -22.47
C ALA A 45 -2.09 -0.01 -23.69
N GLU A 46 -0.83 -0.43 -23.92
CA GLU A 46 -0.45 -1.34 -25.01
C GLU A 46 -1.05 -2.74 -24.86
N GLN A 47 -1.22 -3.23 -23.62
CA GLN A 47 -1.83 -4.55 -23.35
C GLN A 47 -3.37 -4.53 -23.28
N SER A 48 -3.98 -3.35 -23.20
CA SER A 48 -5.43 -3.18 -23.05
C SER A 48 -6.04 -2.41 -24.23
N VAL A 49 -6.29 -1.11 -24.07
CA VAL A 49 -7.07 -0.28 -24.99
C VAL A 49 -6.39 -0.04 -26.34
N LEU A 50 -5.05 -0.11 -26.41
CA LEU A 50 -4.30 0.07 -27.66
C LEU A 50 -3.99 -1.26 -28.37
N LYS A 51 -4.45 -2.39 -27.83
CA LYS A 51 -4.28 -3.69 -28.48
C LYS A 51 -5.02 -3.68 -29.83
N PRO A 52 -4.39 -4.10 -30.95
CA PRO A 52 -5.01 -4.01 -32.27
C PRO A 52 -6.39 -4.66 -32.37
N SER A 53 -6.59 -5.81 -31.70
CA SER A 53 -7.88 -6.50 -31.67
C SER A 53 -8.96 -5.71 -30.92
N GLN A 54 -8.59 -4.98 -29.86
CA GLN A 54 -9.53 -4.14 -29.09
C GLN A 54 -9.92 -2.90 -29.88
N LEU A 55 -8.94 -2.22 -30.46
CA LEU A 55 -9.19 -1.06 -31.32
C LEU A 55 -10.06 -1.44 -32.53
N CYS A 56 -9.77 -2.57 -33.17
CA CYS A 56 -10.52 -3.01 -34.33
C CYS A 56 -11.97 -3.36 -33.97
N ALA A 57 -12.18 -4.12 -32.88
CA ALA A 57 -13.51 -4.47 -32.40
C ALA A 57 -14.31 -3.25 -31.89
N PHE A 58 -13.63 -2.20 -31.41
CA PHE A 58 -14.28 -0.95 -31.01
C PHE A 58 -14.77 -0.14 -32.23
N ILE A 59 -13.99 -0.11 -33.31
CA ILE A 59 -14.30 0.69 -34.51
C ILE A 59 -15.25 -0.06 -35.46
N PHE A 60 -15.05 -1.36 -35.64
CA PHE A 60 -15.76 -2.20 -36.60
C PHE A 60 -16.46 -3.37 -35.91
N PRO A 61 -17.80 -3.46 -35.98
CA PRO A 61 -18.57 -4.54 -35.36
C PRO A 61 -18.15 -5.95 -35.79
N ASP A 62 -17.68 -6.11 -37.04
CA ASP A 62 -17.31 -7.41 -37.62
C ASP A 62 -15.85 -7.82 -37.33
N CYS A 63 -15.07 -6.98 -36.64
CA CYS A 63 -13.65 -7.25 -36.41
C CYS A 63 -13.37 -8.01 -35.10
N GLY A 64 -14.37 -8.17 -34.24
CA GLY A 64 -14.27 -8.97 -33.01
C GLY A 64 -15.12 -8.42 -31.88
N THR A 65 -14.93 -8.95 -30.67
CA THR A 65 -15.62 -8.52 -29.46
C THR A 65 -14.72 -7.60 -28.65
N ALA A 66 -15.10 -6.32 -28.53
CA ALA A 66 -14.41 -5.39 -27.65
C ALA A 66 -14.68 -5.79 -26.19
N SER A 67 -13.63 -6.02 -25.41
CA SER A 67 -13.74 -6.24 -23.97
C SER A 67 -13.40 -4.94 -23.25
N ASN A 68 -14.28 -4.45 -22.39
CA ASN A 68 -13.96 -3.30 -21.55
C ASN A 68 -12.94 -3.74 -20.47
N PRO A 69 -11.67 -3.29 -20.53
CA PRO A 69 -10.66 -3.70 -19.55
C PRO A 69 -10.94 -3.11 -18.14
N PHE A 70 -11.84 -2.14 -18.03
CA PHE A 70 -12.26 -1.51 -16.77
C PHE A 70 -13.53 -2.15 -16.18
N ASN A 71 -14.19 -3.03 -16.91
CA ASN A 71 -15.28 -3.83 -16.39
C ASN A 71 -14.68 -5.19 -16.05
N GLY A 72 -14.38 -5.45 -14.77
CA GLY A 72 -13.62 -6.61 -14.29
C GLY A 72 -14.22 -8.00 -14.57
N GLY A 73 -15.26 -8.07 -15.42
CA GLY A 73 -16.05 -9.25 -15.71
C GLY A 73 -16.86 -9.70 -14.49
N ASN A 74 -17.93 -10.43 -14.74
CA ASN A 74 -18.47 -11.33 -13.73
C ASN A 74 -17.66 -12.62 -13.85
N TRP A 75 -17.01 -13.02 -12.77
CA TRP A 75 -16.27 -14.27 -12.69
C TRP A 75 -16.70 -14.98 -11.42
N ASP A 76 -16.79 -16.31 -11.50
CA ASP A 76 -17.23 -17.15 -10.40
C ASP A 76 -16.04 -17.94 -9.84
N ILE A 77 -16.09 -18.21 -8.53
CA ILE A 77 -15.18 -19.15 -7.86
C ILE A 77 -15.98 -20.40 -7.54
N ASP A 78 -15.54 -21.53 -8.06
CA ASP A 78 -16.10 -22.83 -7.67
C ASP A 78 -15.77 -23.11 -6.20
N LEU A 79 -16.78 -23.07 -5.35
CA LEU A 79 -16.64 -23.41 -3.94
C LEU A 79 -16.62 -24.93 -3.77
N PRO A 80 -15.80 -25.47 -2.84
CA PRO A 80 -15.88 -26.88 -2.50
C PRO A 80 -17.28 -27.22 -1.95
N PRO A 81 -17.71 -28.49 -2.06
CA PRO A 81 -19.01 -28.90 -1.55
C PRO A 81 -19.14 -28.57 -0.05
N LYS A 82 -20.33 -28.10 0.34
CA LYS A 82 -20.61 -27.72 1.73
C LYS A 82 -20.33 -28.93 2.66
N PRO A 83 -19.55 -28.76 3.73
CA PRO A 83 -19.30 -29.84 4.68
C PRO A 83 -20.61 -30.34 5.31
N SER A 84 -20.77 -31.67 5.39
CA SER A 84 -21.97 -32.32 5.95
C SER A 84 -22.18 -32.04 7.43
N ASN A 85 -21.08 -31.82 8.16
CA ASN A 85 -21.08 -31.53 9.59
C ASN A 85 -20.63 -30.08 9.80
N LEU A 86 -21.59 -29.18 10.00
CA LEU A 86 -21.27 -27.85 10.49
C LEU A 86 -20.86 -27.95 11.97
N PRO A 87 -19.80 -27.26 12.40
CA PRO A 87 -19.47 -27.22 13.81
C PRO A 87 -20.68 -26.67 14.60
N PRO A 88 -20.97 -27.24 15.79
CA PRO A 88 -22.06 -26.73 16.62
C PRO A 88 -21.82 -25.25 16.94
N LYS A 89 -22.89 -24.44 16.95
CA LYS A 89 -22.80 -23.06 17.41
C LYS A 89 -22.26 -23.05 18.84
N ILE A 90 -21.09 -22.45 19.04
CA ILE A 90 -20.47 -22.33 20.35
C ILE A 90 -21.29 -21.33 21.16
N SER A 91 -22.01 -21.81 22.17
CA SER A 91 -22.63 -20.96 23.19
C SER A 91 -21.64 -20.77 24.34
N ILE A 92 -21.13 -19.54 24.50
CA ILE A 92 -20.20 -19.20 25.58
C ILE A 92 -20.99 -19.14 26.89
N THR A 93 -20.90 -20.18 27.72
CA THR A 93 -21.64 -20.31 28.99
C THR A 93 -20.80 -20.00 30.23
N VAL A 94 -19.48 -19.77 30.07
CA VAL A 94 -18.55 -19.47 31.15
C VAL A 94 -17.49 -18.45 30.69
N PRO A 95 -16.98 -17.58 31.58
CA PRO A 95 -15.91 -16.65 31.24
C PRO A 95 -14.68 -17.40 30.72
N GLN A 96 -14.34 -17.20 29.45
CA GLN A 96 -13.16 -17.78 28.83
C GLN A 96 -11.95 -16.85 28.99
N LYS A 97 -10.74 -17.41 28.89
CA LYS A 97 -9.53 -16.61 28.72
C LYS A 97 -9.69 -15.75 27.46
N THR A 98 -9.61 -14.43 27.61
CA THR A 98 -9.72 -13.50 26.49
C THR A 98 -8.39 -13.33 25.79
N PHE A 99 -8.43 -13.30 24.46
CA PHE A 99 -7.29 -13.02 23.60
C PHE A 99 -7.31 -11.52 23.23
N ARG A 100 -6.23 -10.79 23.51
CA ARG A 100 -6.12 -9.33 23.27
C ARG A 100 -5.29 -9.08 22.02
N VAL A 101 -5.96 -8.63 20.97
CA VAL A 101 -5.35 -8.37 19.66
C VAL A 101 -5.25 -6.87 19.45
N LEU A 102 -4.05 -6.40 19.14
CA LEU A 102 -3.85 -5.03 18.69
C LEU A 102 -3.92 -4.99 17.17
N GLN A 103 -4.77 -4.13 16.61
CA GLN A 103 -4.78 -3.84 15.19
C GLN A 103 -4.29 -2.41 14.97
N LEU A 104 -3.29 -2.25 14.10
CA LEU A 104 -2.72 -0.99 13.67
C LEU A 104 -2.84 -0.91 12.15
N SER A 105 -3.34 0.21 11.65
CA SER A 105 -3.57 0.44 10.22
C SER A 105 -3.26 1.90 9.89
N ASP A 106 -2.94 2.18 8.62
CA ASP A 106 -2.90 3.53 8.06
C ASP A 106 -2.00 4.45 8.90
N LEU A 107 -0.82 3.93 9.26
CA LEU A 107 0.12 4.65 10.11
C LEU A 107 0.63 5.92 9.42
N HIS A 108 0.71 5.89 8.08
CA HIS A 108 1.12 6.98 7.20
C HIS A 108 2.07 7.96 7.88
N PHE A 109 3.29 7.48 8.15
CA PHE A 109 4.28 8.32 8.81
C PHE A 109 5.22 8.94 7.82
N ASP A 110 5.58 10.17 8.12
CA ASP A 110 6.38 11.03 7.28
C ASP A 110 7.66 11.42 8.00
N PHE A 111 8.78 10.82 7.58
CA PHE A 111 10.10 11.16 8.11
C PHE A 111 10.54 12.59 7.77
N SER A 112 9.87 13.25 6.82
CA SER A 112 10.12 14.65 6.45
C SER A 112 9.18 15.63 7.15
N TYR A 113 8.27 15.15 8.01
CA TYR A 113 7.37 16.02 8.75
C TYR A 113 8.16 17.01 9.60
N THR A 114 7.86 18.30 9.44
CA THR A 114 8.61 19.39 10.07
C THR A 114 7.66 20.30 10.86
N PRO A 115 7.72 20.32 12.20
CA PRO A 115 6.93 21.24 13.01
C PRO A 115 7.18 22.71 12.61
N GLY A 116 6.13 23.52 12.61
CA GLY A 116 6.17 24.93 12.20
C GLY A 116 6.23 25.16 10.68
N SER A 117 6.23 24.11 9.86
CA SER A 117 6.08 24.23 8.40
C SER A 117 4.64 24.63 8.02
N GLU A 118 4.40 24.95 6.74
CA GLU A 118 3.03 25.21 6.26
C GLU A 118 2.22 23.91 6.22
N ALA A 119 1.06 23.93 6.87
CA ALA A 119 0.10 22.84 6.88
C ALA A 119 -1.05 23.04 5.88
N ASP A 120 -1.23 24.25 5.34
CA ASP A 120 -2.23 24.57 4.32
C ASP A 120 -1.54 25.03 3.03
N CYS A 121 -0.95 24.07 2.32
CA CYS A 121 -0.19 24.26 1.09
C CYS A 121 -0.99 23.81 -0.14
N LYS A 122 -0.49 24.12 -1.34
CA LYS A 122 -1.14 23.71 -2.61
C LYS A 122 -0.89 22.25 -3.02
N LEU A 123 -0.03 21.54 -2.30
CA LEU A 123 0.26 20.13 -2.56
C LEU A 123 -0.81 19.23 -1.91
N PRO A 124 -1.00 17.99 -2.40
CA PRO A 124 -1.94 17.04 -1.78
C PRO A 124 -1.60 16.72 -0.32
N ILE A 125 -0.32 16.69 0.05
CA ILE A 125 0.17 16.54 1.42
C ILE A 125 1.17 17.66 1.75
N CYS A 126 1.06 18.23 2.94
CA CYS A 126 1.81 19.37 3.46
C CYS A 126 2.66 18.97 4.68
N CYS A 127 2.96 19.94 5.57
CA CYS A 127 3.73 19.74 6.80
C CYS A 127 5.19 19.29 6.61
N GLN A 128 5.78 19.52 5.43
CA GLN A 128 7.19 19.28 5.15
C GLN A 128 7.87 20.56 4.67
N THR A 129 9.14 20.77 5.04
CA THR A 129 10.03 21.76 4.42
C THR A 129 11.46 21.58 4.94
N SER A 130 12.46 21.88 4.11
CA SER A 130 13.86 21.97 4.57
C SER A 130 14.16 23.25 5.36
N ILE A 131 13.28 24.26 5.28
CA ILE A 131 13.45 25.55 5.95
C ILE A 131 12.12 25.93 6.61
N PRO A 132 12.07 26.07 7.95
CA PRO A 132 10.90 26.62 8.63
C PRO A 132 10.53 27.95 7.98
N LEU A 133 9.30 28.05 7.45
CA LEU A 133 8.86 29.30 6.88
C LEU A 133 8.91 30.37 7.96
N THR A 134 9.43 31.54 7.64
CA THR A 134 9.49 32.65 8.59
C THR A 134 8.09 33.07 9.07
N LYS A 135 7.06 32.84 8.25
CA LYS A 135 5.64 33.03 8.57
C LYS A 135 4.74 32.04 7.79
N PRO A 136 4.52 30.81 8.29
CA PRO A 136 3.47 29.94 7.74
C PRO A 136 2.09 30.56 8.06
N ASN A 137 1.12 30.38 7.16
CA ASN A 137 -0.27 30.77 7.40
C ASN A 137 -0.90 29.84 8.45
N LYS A 138 -0.67 28.53 8.31
CA LYS A 138 -1.09 27.50 9.27
C LYS A 138 0.14 26.66 9.68
N PRO A 139 0.79 26.97 10.82
CA PRO A 139 1.96 26.22 11.26
C PRO A 139 1.61 24.78 11.63
N ALA A 140 2.41 23.83 11.18
CA ALA A 140 2.31 22.42 11.55
C ALA A 140 2.62 22.22 13.04
N GLY A 141 1.76 21.51 13.76
CA GLY A 141 1.96 21.15 15.16
C GLY A 141 3.07 20.12 15.36
N TYR A 142 3.60 20.02 16.58
CA TYR A 142 4.67 19.06 16.89
C TYR A 142 4.20 17.59 16.76
N TRP A 143 3.02 17.24 17.27
CA TRP A 143 2.51 15.87 17.28
C TRP A 143 1.71 15.47 16.02
N GLY A 144 1.59 16.38 15.06
CA GLY A 144 0.67 16.26 13.94
C GLY A 144 -0.22 17.50 13.82
N THR A 145 -0.95 17.60 12.71
CA THR A 145 -1.79 18.76 12.40
C THR A 145 -3.09 18.30 11.77
N LEU A 146 -4.21 18.90 12.17
CA LEU A 146 -5.51 18.70 11.52
C LEU A 146 -5.53 19.46 10.18
N ALA A 147 -4.86 18.90 9.18
CA ALA A 147 -4.75 19.36 7.80
C ALA A 147 -4.43 18.16 6.90
N SER A 148 -4.20 18.40 5.60
CA SER A 148 -3.65 17.36 4.71
C SER A 148 -2.18 17.12 5.03
N CYS A 149 -1.93 16.43 6.13
CA CYS A 149 -0.60 16.10 6.63
C CYS A 149 -0.59 14.69 7.20
N ASP A 150 0.50 13.98 6.95
CA ASP A 150 0.80 12.69 7.56
C ASP A 150 1.40 12.86 8.95
N LEU A 151 1.58 11.75 9.66
CA LEU A 151 2.05 11.79 11.04
C LEU A 151 3.58 11.87 11.12
N PRO A 152 4.14 12.72 12.00
CA PRO A 152 5.56 12.61 12.29
C PRO A 152 5.87 11.28 12.98
N TRP A 153 7.04 10.74 12.70
CA TRP A 153 7.50 9.47 13.24
C TRP A 153 7.41 9.37 14.78
N TRP A 154 7.73 10.44 15.50
CA TRP A 154 7.69 10.44 16.96
C TRP A 154 6.28 10.33 17.54
N THR A 155 5.23 10.69 16.80
CA THR A 155 3.84 10.43 17.22
C THR A 155 3.53 8.94 17.20
N ILE A 156 3.95 8.23 16.15
CA ILE A 156 3.81 6.78 16.05
C ILE A 156 4.63 6.10 17.15
N GLU A 157 5.88 6.49 17.34
CA GLU A 157 6.73 5.91 18.38
C GLU A 157 6.13 6.13 19.79
N ASN A 158 5.60 7.32 20.07
CA ASN A 158 4.95 7.62 21.34
C ASN A 158 3.68 6.77 21.57
N MET A 159 2.87 6.55 20.53
CA MET A 159 1.73 5.63 20.58
C MET A 159 2.17 4.21 20.94
N LEU A 160 3.16 3.66 20.23
CA LEU A 160 3.67 2.31 20.46
C LEU A 160 4.29 2.16 21.86
N GLN A 161 5.01 3.19 22.32
CA GLN A 161 5.55 3.23 23.68
C GLN A 161 4.44 3.24 24.73
N HIS A 162 3.36 3.98 24.51
CA HIS A 162 2.23 4.00 25.44
C HIS A 162 1.56 2.63 25.51
N ILE A 163 1.20 2.05 24.36
CA ILE A 163 0.55 0.73 24.28
C ILE A 163 1.40 -0.35 24.98
N ASN A 164 2.71 -0.38 24.71
CA ASN A 164 3.61 -1.33 25.38
C ASN A 164 3.56 -1.22 26.92
N LYS A 165 3.39 -0.02 27.46
CA LYS A 165 3.38 0.22 28.93
C LYS A 165 2.03 -0.08 29.58
N THR A 166 0.94 0.13 28.87
CA THR A 166 -0.41 0.10 29.45
C THR A 166 -1.21 -1.15 29.10
N GLU A 167 -0.90 -1.79 27.97
CA GLU A 167 -1.70 -2.87 27.42
C GLU A 167 -0.99 -4.23 27.46
N LYS A 168 -1.76 -5.28 27.74
CA LYS A 168 -1.35 -6.67 27.47
C LYS A 168 -1.86 -7.06 26.10
N ILE A 169 -0.96 -7.44 25.21
CA ILE A 169 -1.26 -7.81 23.83
C ILE A 169 -0.71 -9.20 23.54
N ASP A 170 -1.55 -10.09 23.02
CA ASP A 170 -1.19 -11.46 22.68
C ASP A 170 -0.62 -11.58 21.25
N TYR A 171 -1.14 -10.81 20.28
CA TYR A 171 -0.47 -10.53 18.99
C TYR A 171 -0.91 -9.20 18.38
N ILE A 172 -0.15 -8.74 17.40
CA ILE A 172 -0.35 -7.48 16.66
C ILE A 172 -0.62 -7.77 15.20
N MET A 173 -1.65 -7.12 14.64
CA MET A 173 -1.96 -7.04 13.22
C MET A 173 -1.55 -5.66 12.71
N LEU A 174 -0.62 -5.61 11.77
CA LEU A 174 -0.26 -4.39 11.03
C LEU A 174 -0.89 -4.49 9.64
N THR A 175 -1.92 -3.69 9.39
CA THR A 175 -2.83 -3.86 8.23
C THR A 175 -2.46 -3.04 6.98
N GLY A 176 -1.22 -2.54 6.88
CA GLY A 176 -0.72 -1.82 5.70
C GLY A 176 -0.74 -0.29 5.84
N ASP A 177 -0.43 0.39 4.73
CA ASP A 177 -0.43 1.85 4.60
C ASP A 177 0.53 2.53 5.60
N TYR A 178 1.81 2.16 5.50
CA TYR A 178 2.89 2.70 6.33
C TYR A 178 3.48 3.99 5.74
N MET A 179 3.51 4.09 4.42
CA MET A 179 4.16 5.15 3.65
C MET A 179 3.35 6.45 3.71
N SER A 180 4.01 7.60 3.68
CA SER A 180 3.31 8.89 3.55
C SER A 180 2.61 9.02 2.20
N HIS A 181 1.58 9.86 2.09
CA HIS A 181 0.86 10.22 0.87
C HIS A 181 1.69 11.11 -0.09
N ARG A 182 3.02 11.09 0.04
CA ARG A 182 3.93 11.81 -0.87
C ARG A 182 4.22 11.01 -2.13
N ASP A 183 3.14 10.54 -2.74
CA ASP A 183 3.11 9.52 -3.79
C ASP A 183 4.02 9.89 -4.95
N TRP A 184 4.10 11.18 -5.30
CA TRP A 184 4.90 11.71 -6.41
C TRP A 184 6.41 11.69 -6.18
N THR A 185 6.86 11.30 -4.98
CA THR A 185 8.28 11.14 -4.61
C THR A 185 8.66 9.72 -4.22
N TYR A 186 7.77 8.75 -4.43
CA TYR A 186 8.03 7.37 -4.05
C TYR A 186 9.26 6.79 -4.74
N THR A 187 10.01 6.02 -3.96
CA THR A 187 11.13 5.21 -4.44
C THR A 187 11.08 3.86 -3.74
N ARG A 188 11.53 2.81 -4.44
CA ARG A 188 11.65 1.46 -3.82
C ARG A 188 12.53 1.51 -2.58
N GLN A 189 13.65 2.23 -2.65
CA GLN A 189 14.59 2.36 -1.54
C GLN A 189 13.94 3.04 -0.32
N GLY A 190 13.22 4.15 -0.51
CA GLY A 190 12.53 4.81 0.59
C GLY A 190 11.48 3.92 1.25
N HIS A 191 10.76 3.09 0.49
CA HIS A 191 9.82 2.11 1.05
C HIS A 191 10.51 1.03 1.87
N LEU A 192 11.66 0.52 1.41
CA LEU A 192 12.46 -0.44 2.16
C LEU A 192 12.94 0.16 3.49
N GLU A 193 13.32 1.44 3.51
CA GLU A 193 13.73 2.16 4.72
C GLU A 193 12.57 2.36 5.70
N VAL A 194 11.37 2.70 5.20
CA VAL A 194 10.13 2.79 5.99
C VAL A 194 9.84 1.46 6.69
N ILE A 195 9.84 0.36 5.93
CA ILE A 195 9.58 -0.99 6.46
C ILE A 195 10.64 -1.39 7.49
N ALA A 196 11.92 -1.12 7.21
CA ALA A 196 13.01 -1.44 8.12
C ALA A 196 12.90 -0.68 9.45
N ASN A 197 12.62 0.63 9.41
CA ASN A 197 12.42 1.44 10.61
C ASN A 197 11.20 1.00 11.41
N LEU A 198 10.07 0.75 10.74
CA LEU A 198 8.86 0.23 11.39
C LEU A 198 9.15 -1.11 12.07
N SER A 199 9.78 -2.04 11.36
CA SER A 199 10.12 -3.36 11.90
C SER A 199 11.06 -3.30 13.11
N ALA A 200 12.08 -2.43 13.05
CA ALA A 200 12.98 -2.20 14.17
C ALA A 200 12.24 -1.64 15.40
N THR A 201 11.33 -0.69 15.19
CA THR A 201 10.51 -0.11 16.25
C THR A 201 9.53 -1.11 16.86
N MET A 202 8.85 -1.89 16.02
CA MET A 202 7.98 -2.96 16.49
C MET A 202 8.78 -3.99 17.31
N THR A 203 10.00 -4.34 16.88
CA THR A 203 10.87 -5.25 17.64
C THR A 203 11.35 -4.64 18.97
N LYS A 204 11.63 -3.33 18.99
CA LYS A 204 12.04 -2.59 20.20
C LYS A 204 10.93 -2.59 21.26
N TYR A 205 9.69 -2.29 20.87
CA TYR A 205 8.56 -2.20 21.82
C TYR A 205 7.84 -3.53 22.02
N PHE A 206 7.90 -4.46 21.10
CA PHE A 206 7.20 -5.73 21.17
C PHE A 206 8.13 -6.91 20.85
N PRO A 207 9.22 -7.10 21.64
CA PRO A 207 10.24 -8.11 21.33
C PRO A 207 9.69 -9.54 21.36
N SER A 208 8.73 -9.80 22.26
CA SER A 208 8.15 -11.11 22.54
C SER A 208 6.70 -11.28 22.08
N THR A 209 6.09 -10.25 21.48
CA THR A 209 4.71 -10.31 20.97
C THR A 209 4.75 -10.54 19.46
N PRO A 210 4.06 -11.57 18.93
CA PRO A 210 3.93 -11.79 17.50
C PRO A 210 3.37 -10.56 16.76
N VAL A 211 3.97 -10.23 15.62
CA VAL A 211 3.58 -9.11 14.77
C VAL A 211 3.39 -9.62 13.35
N PHE A 212 2.17 -9.52 12.85
CA PHE A 212 1.78 -10.00 11.52
C PHE A 212 1.57 -8.80 10.60
N TYR A 213 2.49 -8.63 9.66
CA TYR A 213 2.46 -7.54 8.68
C TYR A 213 1.61 -7.92 7.47
N THR A 214 0.93 -6.95 6.91
CA THR A 214 0.34 -7.04 5.57
C THR A 214 0.64 -5.79 4.76
N LEU A 215 0.04 -5.70 3.58
CA LEU A 215 0.18 -4.65 2.60
C LEU A 215 -1.09 -3.81 2.59
N GLY A 216 -0.95 -2.50 2.48
CA GLY A 216 -1.97 -1.57 2.04
C GLY A 216 -1.73 -1.21 0.58
N ASN A 217 -2.39 -0.16 0.11
CA ASN A 217 -2.24 0.30 -1.27
C ASN A 217 -1.04 1.23 -1.48
N HIS A 218 -0.59 1.88 -0.40
CA HIS A 218 0.56 2.79 -0.41
C HIS A 218 1.92 2.07 -0.38
N GLU A 219 1.98 0.75 -0.21
CA GLU A 219 3.23 0.00 -0.33
C GLU A 219 3.70 -0.16 -1.80
N GLY A 220 2.80 0.02 -2.78
CA GLY A 220 3.12 -0.07 -4.20
C GLY A 220 4.02 1.08 -4.68
N VAL A 221 4.96 0.80 -5.58
CA VAL A 221 5.72 1.83 -6.30
C VAL A 221 5.58 1.62 -7.81
N PRO A 222 4.83 2.49 -8.53
CA PRO A 222 4.05 3.62 -8.02
C PRO A 222 2.89 3.19 -7.10
N VAL A 223 2.28 4.13 -6.37
CA VAL A 223 1.12 3.86 -5.50
C VAL A 223 0.04 3.05 -6.24
N ASP A 224 -0.63 2.13 -5.53
CA ASP A 224 -1.62 1.17 -6.06
C ASP A 224 -1.09 0.14 -7.08
N SER A 225 0.21 0.12 -7.38
CA SER A 225 0.76 -0.76 -8.42
C SER A 225 1.04 -2.19 -7.92
N PHE A 226 0.03 -3.06 -8.03
CA PHE A 226 0.12 -4.50 -7.76
C PHE A 226 -0.13 -5.32 -9.03
N PRO A 227 0.84 -5.42 -9.94
CA PRO A 227 0.62 -6.08 -11.21
C PRO A 227 0.48 -7.60 -11.05
N PRO A 228 -0.32 -8.25 -11.92
CA PRO A 228 -0.47 -9.70 -11.93
C PRO A 228 0.83 -10.39 -12.38
N HIS A 229 0.97 -11.69 -12.07
CA HIS A 229 2.20 -12.46 -12.34
C HIS A 229 2.60 -12.55 -13.82
N PHE A 230 1.67 -12.32 -14.76
CA PHE A 230 1.98 -12.30 -16.18
C PHE A 230 2.65 -10.99 -16.65
N ALA A 231 2.66 -9.94 -15.82
CA ALA A 231 3.32 -8.70 -16.16
C ALA A 231 4.86 -8.87 -16.15
N PRO A 232 5.60 -8.09 -16.96
CA PRO A 232 7.06 -8.13 -17.00
C PRO A 232 7.72 -7.97 -15.63
N ALA A 233 8.85 -8.65 -15.43
CA ALA A 233 9.61 -8.66 -14.18
C ALA A 233 9.95 -7.25 -13.64
N ILE A 234 10.15 -6.27 -14.51
CA ILE A 234 10.44 -4.88 -14.11
C ILE A 234 9.33 -4.25 -13.26
N PHE A 235 8.08 -4.68 -13.44
CA PHE A 235 6.93 -4.20 -12.68
C PHE A 235 6.63 -5.05 -11.45
N GLN A 236 7.23 -6.25 -11.33
CA GLN A 236 6.87 -7.18 -10.26
C GLN A 236 7.23 -6.62 -8.87
N PRO A 237 6.30 -6.66 -7.90
CA PRO A 237 6.48 -6.07 -6.56
C PRO A 237 7.19 -7.02 -5.57
N GLU A 238 7.92 -8.02 -6.06
CA GLU A 238 8.59 -9.04 -5.24
C GLU A 238 9.57 -8.43 -4.22
N TRP A 239 10.24 -7.33 -4.60
CA TRP A 239 11.16 -6.59 -3.71
C TRP A 239 10.45 -6.12 -2.42
N MET A 240 9.20 -5.67 -2.53
CA MET A 240 8.37 -5.18 -1.43
C MET A 240 7.78 -6.35 -0.63
N TYR A 241 7.28 -7.39 -1.32
CA TYR A 241 6.79 -8.60 -0.66
C TYR A 241 7.86 -9.24 0.23
N ARG A 242 9.10 -9.32 -0.26
CA ARG A 242 10.25 -9.81 0.51
C ARG A 242 10.52 -8.94 1.73
N ALA A 243 10.50 -7.62 1.59
CA ALA A 243 10.76 -6.71 2.71
C ALA A 243 9.72 -6.85 3.84
N ILE A 244 8.44 -6.91 3.48
CA ILE A 244 7.35 -7.10 4.44
C ILE A 244 7.41 -8.48 5.10
N TYR A 245 7.69 -9.53 4.33
CA TYR A 245 7.87 -10.87 4.88
C TYR A 245 9.06 -10.90 5.86
N SER A 246 10.22 -10.36 5.47
CA SER A 246 11.41 -10.30 6.34
C SER A 246 11.17 -9.49 7.61
N ALA A 247 10.31 -8.46 7.59
CA ALA A 247 9.93 -7.72 8.79
C ALA A 247 9.19 -8.58 9.83
N GLY A 248 8.38 -9.55 9.37
CA GLY A 248 7.61 -10.46 10.23
C GLY A 248 8.20 -11.86 10.39
N GLU A 249 9.30 -12.18 9.72
CA GLU A 249 9.78 -13.55 9.49
C GLU A 249 9.92 -14.38 10.78
N LYS A 250 10.38 -13.78 11.89
CA LYS A 250 10.53 -14.48 13.18
C LYS A 250 9.23 -15.06 13.73
N TRP A 251 8.07 -14.59 13.26
CA TRP A 251 6.75 -15.03 13.69
C TRP A 251 6.03 -15.91 12.66
N LEU A 252 6.63 -16.11 11.49
CA LEU A 252 6.01 -16.82 10.38
C LEU A 252 6.60 -18.23 10.24
N PRO A 253 5.76 -19.25 9.99
CA PRO A 253 6.26 -20.57 9.69
C PRO A 253 6.93 -20.59 8.30
N PRO A 254 7.95 -21.43 8.05
CA PRO A 254 8.64 -21.46 6.75
C PRO A 254 7.71 -21.69 5.55
N GLN A 255 6.58 -22.39 5.74
CA GLN A 255 5.58 -22.64 4.71
C GLN A 255 4.84 -21.37 4.25
N ALA A 256 4.80 -20.31 5.07
CA ALA A 256 4.19 -19.03 4.70
C ALA A 256 5.03 -18.27 3.66
N ASN A 257 6.32 -18.59 3.56
CA ASN A 257 7.30 -17.87 2.74
C ASN A 257 6.93 -17.85 1.25
N GLU A 258 6.58 -19.01 0.69
CA GLU A 258 6.31 -19.16 -0.73
C GLU A 258 5.14 -18.27 -1.17
N SER A 259 4.01 -18.32 -0.47
CA SER A 259 2.87 -17.47 -0.81
C SER A 259 3.12 -15.99 -0.51
N ALA A 260 3.84 -15.68 0.56
CA ALA A 260 4.14 -14.30 0.94
C ALA A 260 5.00 -13.60 -0.11
N ILE A 261 6.07 -14.26 -0.58
CA ILE A 261 6.95 -13.73 -1.62
C ILE A 261 6.26 -13.75 -2.99
N TYR A 262 5.47 -14.78 -3.30
CA TYR A 262 4.84 -14.89 -4.60
C TYR A 262 3.74 -13.84 -4.80
N ARG A 263 2.83 -13.69 -3.83
CA ARG A 263 1.60 -12.88 -3.98
C ARG A 263 1.30 -11.93 -2.82
N GLY A 264 2.25 -11.70 -1.91
CA GLY A 264 2.06 -10.79 -0.77
C GLY A 264 1.02 -11.28 0.24
N SER A 265 0.68 -12.57 0.26
CA SER A 265 -0.37 -13.14 1.11
C SER A 265 0.14 -14.37 1.85
N TYR A 266 -0.35 -14.63 3.06
CA TYR A 266 0.02 -15.83 3.82
C TYR A 266 -1.07 -16.25 4.80
N SER A 267 -0.92 -17.45 5.36
CA SER A 267 -1.75 -17.89 6.47
C SER A 267 -0.94 -18.71 7.46
N LEU A 268 -1.30 -18.67 8.73
CA LEU A 268 -0.69 -19.49 9.77
C LEU A 268 -1.68 -19.83 10.88
N MET A 269 -1.34 -20.80 11.71
CA MET A 269 -2.07 -21.08 12.94
C MET A 269 -1.47 -20.22 14.06
N VAL A 270 -2.28 -19.34 14.66
CA VAL A 270 -1.87 -18.53 15.82
C VAL A 270 -2.05 -19.33 17.11
N THR A 271 -3.10 -20.14 17.15
CA THR A 271 -3.32 -21.18 18.17
C THR A 271 -3.74 -22.48 17.47
N GLN A 272 -4.01 -23.56 18.21
CA GLN A 272 -4.49 -24.81 17.60
C GLN A 272 -5.84 -24.64 16.88
N ASP A 273 -6.66 -23.69 17.32
CA ASP A 273 -8.03 -23.50 16.83
C ASP A 273 -8.23 -22.15 16.11
N LEU A 274 -7.18 -21.32 16.02
CA LEU A 274 -7.23 -19.99 15.39
C LEU A 274 -6.24 -19.92 14.24
N LYS A 275 -6.78 -19.81 13.02
CA LYS A 275 -6.00 -19.57 11.80
C LYS A 275 -6.08 -18.09 11.43
N LEU A 276 -4.92 -17.47 11.26
CA LEU A 276 -4.78 -16.14 10.70
C LEU A 276 -4.59 -16.22 9.19
N ILE A 277 -5.31 -15.37 8.45
CA ILE A 277 -5.17 -15.24 7.00
C ILE A 277 -4.91 -13.78 6.65
N SER A 278 -3.74 -13.52 6.06
CA SER A 278 -3.34 -12.23 5.49
C SER A 278 -3.50 -12.30 3.97
N VAL A 279 -4.32 -11.40 3.43
CA VAL A 279 -4.70 -11.36 2.00
C VAL A 279 -4.17 -10.08 1.37
N ASN A 280 -3.45 -10.15 0.27
CA ASN A 280 -3.13 -8.95 -0.51
C ASN A 280 -4.35 -8.50 -1.32
N THR A 281 -4.97 -7.39 -0.93
CA THR A 281 -6.12 -6.79 -1.63
C THR A 281 -5.69 -5.67 -2.60
N GLY A 282 -4.46 -5.17 -2.50
CA GLY A 282 -3.97 -4.00 -3.21
C GLY A 282 -4.71 -2.67 -2.93
N LYS A 283 -5.71 -2.67 -2.02
CA LYS A 283 -6.61 -1.53 -1.69
C LYS A 283 -7.09 -1.54 -0.22
N ASN A 284 -6.19 -1.91 0.70
CA ASN A 284 -6.38 -2.09 2.15
C ASN A 284 -6.94 -3.44 2.57
N VAL A 285 -6.26 -4.06 3.55
CA VAL A 285 -6.32 -5.49 3.83
C VAL A 285 -7.01 -5.81 5.14
N LEU A 286 -7.85 -6.84 5.10
CA LEU A 286 -8.39 -7.52 6.26
C LEU A 286 -7.45 -8.68 6.61
N ILE A 287 -6.98 -8.69 7.86
CA ILE A 287 -6.45 -9.90 8.48
C ILE A 287 -7.63 -10.53 9.24
N PHE A 288 -7.95 -11.77 8.93
CA PHE A 288 -9.01 -12.56 9.60
C PHE A 288 -8.40 -13.62 10.50
#